data_AF-A0A258LBU2-F1
#
_entry.id   AF-A0A258LBU2-F1
#
_cell.length_a   1.000
_cell.length_b   1.000
_cell.length_c   1.000
_cell.angle_alpha   90.00
_cell.angle_beta   90.00
_cell.angle_gamma   90.00
#
_symmetry.space_group_name_H-M   'P 1'
#
loop_
_entity.id
_entity.type
_entity.pdbx_description
1 polymer ?
#
loop_
_entity_poly.entity_id
_entity_poly.type
_entity_poly.pdbx_seq_one_letter_code
_entity_poly.pdbx_strand_id
1 'polypeptide(L)'
;MWLALSPAINVEGIYVHDTLAVGEARGGHIARALTDLPHSRAATVLIAAFDAGRLTARIKALLPAPWSVVTLDDVKLPEMLITNVKRYLDPVNFATNFVFFRDDDHFATRLTTANYWAGYGAKAVTFFHRLFDDAGAVLAEWQTPAPPKAGGFIIDSREVRQQFNLGPFTGQLFIHAVGVAGHDVVKYALDTYSTDNGASLSCTHDANAWPSERFAGLPAPRDNETVVLWVQNSHAVSIPAGAMALDRMGAETPVAIDVEIPAFATHAVNVATFFPSLKWPAQIELRAGRHLVRPRYEVTSQGRTRIAHINVERNDLQPDPGIKILPSTLGRGFLLPFPILPRQTYKTIVQPTPMAISEMNMPLRLDIFDANGGKLAEHYLGLLPRDHNIAVDLDDLLPADALRGGGHAELVYDFRNGGDANGWLHALFRFEDRVSGHAAESSFGAHMFNTIMTYKGEPQS
;
A
#
# COMPACT_ATOMS: atom_id res chain seq x y z
N MET A 1 -5.73 -12.51 -12.57
CA MET A 1 -4.58 -12.23 -11.68
C MET A 1 -3.36 -13.07 -12.05
N TRP A 2 -3.40 -14.41 -11.98
CA TRP A 2 -2.22 -15.24 -12.28
C TRP A 2 -1.62 -15.02 -13.69
N LEU A 3 -2.44 -14.95 -14.75
CA LEU A 3 -1.96 -14.62 -16.10
C LEU A 3 -1.40 -13.21 -16.24
N ALA A 4 -1.82 -12.27 -15.38
CA ALA A 4 -1.22 -10.93 -15.35
C ALA A 4 0.18 -10.96 -14.72
N LEU A 5 0.42 -11.88 -13.77
CA LEU A 5 1.72 -12.07 -13.12
C LEU A 5 2.66 -12.98 -13.91
N SER A 6 2.17 -13.69 -14.94
CA SER A 6 2.97 -14.61 -15.76
C SER A 6 2.52 -14.57 -17.22
N PRO A 7 2.66 -13.42 -17.91
CA PRO A 7 2.14 -13.22 -19.27
C PRO A 7 2.84 -14.09 -20.32
N ALA A 8 4.02 -14.64 -20.02
CA ALA A 8 4.76 -15.51 -20.91
C ALA A 8 4.16 -16.92 -21.04
N ILE A 9 3.20 -17.29 -20.19
CA ILE A 9 2.56 -18.61 -20.24
C ILE A 9 1.59 -18.64 -21.42
N ASN A 10 1.89 -19.48 -22.41
CA ASN A 10 1.00 -19.70 -23.55
C ASN A 10 -0.25 -20.46 -23.11
N VAL A 11 -1.39 -19.77 -23.03
CA VAL A 11 -2.69 -20.35 -22.66
C VAL A 11 -3.53 -20.60 -23.92
N GLU A 12 -3.85 -21.87 -24.17
CA GLU A 12 -4.72 -22.26 -25.29
C GLU A 12 -6.18 -21.81 -25.07
N GLY A 13 -6.66 -21.87 -23.83
CA GLY A 13 -8.00 -21.45 -23.47
C GLY A 13 -8.25 -21.52 -21.96
N ILE A 14 -9.27 -20.79 -21.50
CA ILE A 14 -9.77 -20.86 -20.12
C ILE A 14 -11.09 -21.62 -20.15
N TYR A 15 -11.17 -22.71 -19.38
CA TYR A 15 -12.32 -23.59 -19.33
C TYR A 15 -13.02 -23.44 -17.98
N VAL A 16 -14.33 -23.18 -17.99
CA VAL A 16 -15.12 -22.90 -16.79
C VAL A 16 -16.24 -23.92 -16.58
N HIS A 17 -16.51 -24.22 -15.31
CA HIS A 17 -17.61 -25.09 -14.89
C HIS A 17 -18.93 -24.33 -14.70
N ASP A 18 -18.87 -23.03 -14.46
CA ASP A 18 -20.03 -22.16 -14.31
C ASP A 18 -20.55 -21.75 -15.69
N THR A 19 -21.80 -22.12 -15.99
CA THR A 19 -22.43 -21.85 -17.29
C THR A 19 -22.62 -20.37 -17.53
N LEU A 20 -22.78 -19.55 -16.48
CA LEU A 20 -22.91 -18.10 -16.60
C LEU A 20 -21.57 -17.43 -16.93
N ALA A 21 -20.45 -18.12 -16.69
CA ALA A 21 -19.14 -17.62 -17.02
C ALA A 21 -18.68 -17.97 -18.45
N VAL A 22 -19.42 -18.81 -19.19
CA VAL A 22 -19.08 -19.17 -20.57
C VAL A 22 -19.36 -17.97 -21.49
N GLY A 23 -18.41 -17.64 -22.36
CA GLY A 23 -18.48 -16.45 -23.21
C GLY A 23 -17.95 -15.17 -22.55
N GLU A 24 -17.75 -15.17 -21.23
CA GLU A 24 -17.21 -14.02 -20.51
C GLU A 24 -15.69 -13.90 -20.68
N ALA A 25 -15.20 -12.65 -20.70
CA ALA A 25 -13.77 -12.37 -20.76
C ALA A 25 -13.11 -12.67 -19.39
N ARG A 26 -12.07 -13.50 -19.39
CA ARG A 26 -11.26 -13.85 -18.22
C ARG A 26 -9.79 -13.89 -18.61
N GLY A 27 -8.96 -13.11 -17.92
CA GLY A 27 -7.50 -13.13 -18.13
C GLY A 27 -7.05 -12.97 -19.59
N GLY A 28 -7.77 -12.16 -20.38
CA GLY A 28 -7.47 -11.95 -21.80
C GLY A 28 -8.08 -12.97 -22.78
N HIS A 29 -8.82 -13.98 -22.29
CA HIS A 29 -9.46 -15.01 -23.10
C HIS A 29 -10.98 -15.02 -22.91
N ILE A 30 -11.70 -15.46 -23.94
CA ILE A 30 -13.12 -15.81 -23.80
C ILE A 30 -13.21 -17.20 -23.16
N ALA A 31 -13.90 -17.28 -22.03
CA ALA A 31 -14.05 -18.52 -21.30
C ALA A 31 -14.92 -19.52 -22.07
N ARG A 32 -14.46 -20.77 -22.16
CA ARG A 32 -15.11 -21.89 -22.85
C ARG A 32 -15.76 -22.84 -21.86
N ALA A 33 -16.75 -23.63 -22.30
CA ALA A 33 -17.36 -24.62 -21.44
C ALA A 33 -16.34 -25.71 -21.09
N LEU A 34 -16.33 -26.17 -19.83
CA LEU A 34 -15.46 -27.27 -19.41
C LEU A 34 -15.64 -28.55 -20.24
N THR A 35 -16.82 -28.77 -20.80
CA THR A 35 -17.11 -29.90 -21.70
C THR A 35 -16.39 -29.82 -23.05
N ASP A 36 -15.89 -28.64 -23.44
CA ASP A 36 -15.12 -28.44 -24.66
C ASP A 36 -13.63 -28.74 -24.47
N LEU A 37 -13.20 -29.00 -23.22
CA LEU A 37 -11.81 -29.33 -22.87
C LEU A 37 -11.21 -30.44 -23.75
N PRO A 38 -11.91 -31.55 -24.10
CA PRO A 38 -11.35 -32.58 -24.98
C PRO A 38 -10.93 -32.09 -26.38
N HIS A 39 -11.45 -30.94 -26.82
CA HIS A 39 -11.10 -30.32 -28.11
C HIS A 39 -9.92 -29.33 -28.01
N SER A 40 -9.37 -29.11 -26.80
CA SER A 40 -8.19 -28.26 -26.63
C SER A 40 -6.97 -28.89 -27.32
N ARG A 41 -6.05 -28.03 -27.76
CA ARG A 41 -4.74 -28.43 -28.28
C ARG A 41 -3.65 -28.43 -27.21
N ALA A 42 -3.98 -28.12 -25.95
CA ALA A 42 -3.03 -28.11 -24.87
C ALA A 42 -2.57 -29.53 -24.50
N ALA A 43 -1.32 -29.66 -24.06
CA ALA A 43 -0.80 -30.91 -23.49
C ALA A 43 -0.89 -30.96 -21.96
N THR A 44 -1.16 -29.82 -21.33
CA THR A 44 -1.18 -29.65 -19.87
C THR A 44 -2.41 -28.85 -19.46
N VAL A 45 -3.10 -29.32 -18.42
CA VAL A 45 -4.21 -28.63 -17.79
C VAL A 45 -3.77 -28.17 -16.41
N LEU A 46 -3.80 -26.85 -16.19
CA LEU A 46 -3.68 -26.27 -14.85
C LEU A 46 -5.05 -26.15 -14.23
N ILE A 47 -5.29 -26.86 -13.13
CA ILE A 47 -6.39 -26.57 -12.22
C ILE A 47 -5.90 -25.49 -11.26
N ALA A 48 -6.33 -24.25 -11.47
CA ALA A 48 -5.96 -23.09 -10.64
C ALA A 48 -6.66 -23.10 -9.28
N ALA A 49 -6.47 -24.17 -8.50
CA ALA A 49 -7.01 -24.37 -7.17
C ALA A 49 -6.01 -25.11 -6.27
N PHE A 50 -6.11 -24.83 -4.97
CA PHE A 50 -5.52 -25.63 -3.90
C PHE A 50 -6.55 -26.66 -3.41
N ASP A 51 -6.08 -27.69 -2.73
CA ASP A 51 -6.88 -28.84 -2.28
C ASP A 51 -7.64 -29.48 -3.47
N ALA A 52 -6.98 -29.56 -4.63
CA ALA A 52 -7.63 -29.76 -5.91
C ALA A 52 -8.04 -31.22 -6.19
N GLY A 53 -7.74 -32.18 -5.31
CA GLY A 53 -7.97 -33.60 -5.54
C GLY A 53 -9.39 -33.96 -6.02
N ARG A 54 -10.43 -33.31 -5.45
CA ARG A 54 -11.82 -33.50 -5.90
C ARG A 54 -12.07 -32.95 -7.31
N LEU A 55 -11.49 -31.80 -7.64
CA LEU A 55 -11.60 -31.18 -8.96
C LEU A 55 -10.88 -32.02 -10.01
N THR A 56 -9.66 -32.49 -9.71
CA THR A 56 -8.88 -33.41 -10.56
C THR A 56 -9.67 -34.68 -10.86
N ALA A 57 -10.25 -35.31 -9.84
CA ALA A 57 -11.06 -36.53 -10.03
C ALA A 57 -12.27 -36.29 -10.93
N ARG A 58 -12.93 -35.12 -10.82
CA ARG A 58 -14.11 -34.76 -11.61
C ARG A 58 -13.79 -34.58 -13.09
N ILE A 59 -12.68 -33.94 -13.44
CA ILE A 59 -12.34 -33.68 -14.84
C ILE A 59 -11.62 -34.84 -15.52
N LYS A 60 -11.21 -35.86 -14.77
CA LYS A 60 -10.41 -37.00 -15.28
C LYS A 60 -11.02 -37.66 -16.52
N ALA A 61 -12.35 -37.78 -16.60
CA ALA A 61 -13.04 -38.37 -17.74
C ALA A 61 -13.01 -37.51 -19.02
N LEU A 62 -12.71 -36.21 -18.90
CA LEU A 62 -12.64 -35.26 -20.01
C LEU A 62 -11.21 -35.10 -20.57
N LEU A 63 -10.21 -35.67 -19.91
CA LEU A 63 -8.80 -35.49 -20.28
C LEU A 63 -8.36 -36.61 -21.23
N PRO A 64 -8.01 -36.30 -22.50
CA PRO A 64 -7.40 -37.28 -23.39
C PRO A 64 -6.04 -37.74 -22.84
N ALA A 65 -5.72 -39.03 -22.97
CA ALA A 65 -4.33 -39.47 -22.78
C ALA A 65 -3.47 -38.92 -23.94
N PRO A 66 -2.26 -38.36 -23.70
CA PRO A 66 -1.45 -38.39 -22.47
C PRO A 66 -1.36 -37.04 -21.72
N TRP A 67 -2.45 -36.28 -21.57
CA TRP A 67 -2.35 -34.94 -20.98
C TRP A 67 -1.90 -34.96 -19.52
N SER A 68 -1.09 -33.96 -19.17
CA SER A 68 -0.63 -33.74 -17.80
C SER A 68 -1.60 -32.81 -17.06
N VAL A 69 -1.81 -33.07 -15.76
CA VAL A 69 -2.59 -32.20 -14.89
C VAL A 69 -1.67 -31.66 -13.81
N VAL A 70 -1.65 -30.34 -13.66
CA VAL A 70 -0.95 -29.65 -12.58
C VAL A 70 -1.97 -28.86 -11.77
N THR A 71 -1.70 -28.69 -10.48
CA THR A 71 -2.56 -27.92 -9.56
C THR A 71 -1.72 -26.92 -8.78
N LEU A 72 -2.36 -26.08 -7.98
CA LEU A 72 -1.62 -25.19 -7.08
C LEU A 72 -1.15 -25.91 -5.80
N ASP A 73 -1.45 -27.20 -5.63
CA ASP A 73 -1.06 -27.95 -4.43
C ASP A 73 0.47 -28.04 -4.25
N ASP A 74 1.22 -28.10 -5.35
CA ASP A 74 2.69 -28.19 -5.35
C ASP A 74 3.37 -26.89 -4.88
N VAL A 75 2.64 -25.76 -4.87
CA VAL A 75 3.14 -24.45 -4.43
C VAL A 75 2.56 -24.05 -3.08
N LYS A 76 1.98 -24.99 -2.34
CA LYS A 76 1.52 -24.74 -0.97
C LYS A 76 2.68 -24.33 -0.06
N LEU A 77 2.34 -23.56 0.96
CA LEU A 77 3.26 -23.27 2.04
C LEU A 77 3.67 -24.59 2.72
N PRO A 78 4.94 -24.70 3.20
CA PRO A 78 5.34 -25.79 4.09
C PRO A 78 4.40 -25.88 5.30
N GLU A 79 4.14 -27.10 5.78
CA GLU A 79 3.20 -27.35 6.89
C GLU A 79 3.51 -26.52 8.14
N MET A 80 4.79 -26.28 8.43
CA MET A 80 5.23 -25.46 9.57
C MET A 80 4.82 -23.98 9.48
N LEU A 81 4.41 -23.51 8.31
CA LEU A 81 3.94 -22.13 8.06
C LEU A 81 2.41 -22.07 7.91
N ILE A 82 1.69 -23.14 8.25
CA ILE A 82 0.23 -23.20 8.12
C ILE A 82 -0.41 -23.17 9.51
N THR A 83 -1.28 -22.20 9.76
CA THR A 83 -2.05 -22.06 11.01
C THR A 83 -3.24 -23.04 11.07
N ASN A 84 -4.01 -23.12 10.00
CA ASN A 84 -5.15 -24.01 9.80
C ASN A 84 -4.86 -25.03 8.68
N VAL A 85 -4.34 -26.19 9.08
CA VAL A 85 -4.01 -27.30 8.17
C VAL A 85 -5.22 -27.94 7.48
N LYS A 86 -6.45 -27.72 7.99
CA LYS A 86 -7.66 -28.34 7.44
C LYS A 86 -8.21 -27.61 6.21
N ARG A 87 -7.86 -26.34 6.03
CA ARG A 87 -8.36 -25.49 4.96
C ARG A 87 -7.22 -24.58 4.52
N TYR A 88 -6.56 -24.92 3.41
CA TYR A 88 -5.37 -24.18 3.00
C TYR A 88 -5.67 -22.69 2.72
N LEU A 89 -6.80 -22.40 2.06
CA LEU A 89 -7.24 -21.03 1.76
C LEU A 89 -7.95 -20.31 2.92
N ASP A 90 -7.75 -20.74 4.16
CA ASP A 90 -8.18 -19.98 5.33
C ASP A 90 -7.29 -18.73 5.49
N PRO A 91 -7.84 -17.51 5.62
CA PRO A 91 -7.04 -16.28 5.73
C PRO A 91 -5.94 -16.34 6.80
N VAL A 92 -6.17 -17.04 7.92
CA VAL A 92 -5.19 -17.16 9.01
C VAL A 92 -3.89 -17.89 8.61
N ASN A 93 -3.85 -18.54 7.45
CA ASN A 93 -2.64 -19.15 6.88
C ASN A 93 -1.74 -18.15 6.14
N PHE A 94 -2.21 -16.91 5.94
CA PHE A 94 -1.53 -15.91 5.11
C PHE A 94 -1.34 -14.61 5.88
N ALA A 95 -1.16 -14.70 7.21
CA ALA A 95 -0.93 -13.54 8.05
C ALA A 95 0.49 -12.99 7.83
N THR A 96 0.64 -12.24 6.75
CA THR A 96 1.94 -11.92 6.15
C THR A 96 2.06 -10.44 5.83
N ASN A 97 3.28 -9.95 5.70
CA ASN A 97 3.55 -8.65 5.11
C ASN A 97 4.98 -8.57 4.53
N PHE A 98 5.21 -7.58 3.67
CA PHE A 98 6.55 -7.17 3.22
C PHE A 98 6.91 -5.82 3.84
N VAL A 99 8.14 -5.71 4.30
CA VAL A 99 8.64 -4.55 5.04
C VAL A 99 9.91 -4.08 4.38
N PHE A 100 9.99 -2.82 3.98
CA PHE A 100 11.22 -2.24 3.45
C PHE A 100 12.28 -2.16 4.53
N PHE A 101 13.44 -2.78 4.29
CA PHE A 101 14.60 -2.65 5.17
C PHE A 101 15.73 -1.95 4.43
N ARG A 102 16.29 -0.93 5.07
CA ARG A 102 17.41 -0.13 4.57
C ARG A 102 18.39 0.03 5.71
N ASP A 103 19.57 -0.56 5.54
CA ASP A 103 20.62 -0.52 6.55
C ASP A 103 21.99 -0.35 5.89
N ASP A 104 22.64 0.76 6.20
CA ASP A 104 24.00 1.06 5.78
C ASP A 104 24.75 1.78 6.91
N ASP A 105 25.89 2.40 6.59
CA ASP A 105 26.71 3.07 7.61
C ASP A 105 26.09 4.39 8.10
N HIS A 106 25.02 4.88 7.46
CA HIS A 106 24.33 6.13 7.77
C HIS A 106 22.87 5.93 8.21
N PHE A 107 22.21 4.86 7.76
CA PHE A 107 20.79 4.60 7.98
C PHE A 107 20.52 3.22 8.54
N ALA A 108 19.47 3.13 9.35
CA ALA A 108 18.88 1.87 9.76
C ALA A 108 17.35 1.95 9.75
N THR A 109 16.74 0.79 9.71
CA THR A 109 15.28 0.62 9.81
C THR A 109 14.92 -0.22 11.02
N ARG A 110 13.83 0.14 11.69
CA ARG A 110 13.28 -0.64 12.80
C ARG A 110 11.81 -0.90 12.58
N LEU A 111 11.46 -2.17 12.45
CA LEU A 111 10.09 -2.63 12.45
C LEU A 111 9.60 -2.75 13.90
N THR A 112 8.42 -2.22 14.16
CA THR A 112 7.64 -2.48 15.37
C THR A 112 6.26 -3.01 14.99
N THR A 113 5.90 -4.19 15.50
CA THR A 113 4.57 -4.81 15.37
C THR A 113 4.11 -5.30 16.75
N ALA A 114 2.99 -6.03 16.84
CA ALA A 114 2.49 -6.56 18.09
C ALA A 114 1.77 -7.90 17.94
N ASN A 115 1.80 -8.73 18.98
CA ASN A 115 0.99 -9.94 19.08
C ASN A 115 -0.42 -9.65 19.61
N TYR A 116 -1.27 -8.98 18.84
CA TYR A 116 -2.67 -8.77 19.25
C TYR A 116 -3.53 -10.03 19.08
N TRP A 117 -3.07 -11.06 18.35
CA TRP A 117 -3.80 -12.33 18.19
C TRP A 117 -3.99 -13.09 19.51
N ALA A 118 -3.11 -12.86 20.49
CA ALA A 118 -3.30 -13.38 21.85
C ALA A 118 -4.66 -12.93 22.46
N GLY A 119 -5.14 -11.72 22.11
CA GLY A 119 -6.45 -11.21 22.51
C GLY A 119 -7.63 -11.96 21.84
N TYR A 120 -7.37 -12.62 20.72
CA TYR A 120 -8.32 -13.48 20.00
C TYR A 120 -8.18 -14.97 20.37
N GLY A 121 -7.36 -15.29 21.37
CA GLY A 121 -7.17 -16.65 21.88
C GLY A 121 -6.04 -17.44 21.22
N ALA A 122 -5.18 -16.81 20.40
CA ALA A 122 -3.96 -17.45 19.91
C ALA A 122 -3.03 -17.78 21.08
N LYS A 123 -2.45 -18.99 21.08
CA LYS A 123 -1.66 -19.50 22.23
C LYS A 123 -0.15 -19.55 21.98
N ALA A 124 0.26 -19.75 20.74
CA ALA A 124 1.64 -19.96 20.35
C ALA A 124 1.89 -19.34 18.98
N VAL A 125 1.91 -18.00 18.94
CA VAL A 125 2.24 -17.29 17.70
C VAL A 125 3.75 -17.28 17.52
N THR A 126 4.21 -17.62 16.32
CA THR A 126 5.62 -17.54 15.92
C THR A 126 5.71 -16.65 14.69
N PHE A 127 6.65 -15.70 14.71
CA PHE A 127 6.98 -14.95 13.50
C PHE A 127 8.08 -15.66 12.73
N PHE A 128 7.80 -15.98 11.48
CA PHE A 128 8.78 -16.42 10.49
C PHE A 128 9.25 -15.21 9.69
N HIS A 129 10.55 -15.16 9.42
CA HIS A 129 11.23 -14.04 8.80
C HIS A 129 12.11 -14.53 7.66
N ARG A 130 12.04 -13.85 6.52
CA ARG A 130 12.99 -14.02 5.41
C ARG A 130 13.39 -12.66 4.87
N LEU A 131 14.66 -12.34 4.99
CA LEU A 131 15.25 -11.09 4.49
C LEU A 131 15.81 -11.30 3.09
N PHE A 132 15.43 -10.43 2.17
CA PHE A 132 15.95 -10.37 0.80
C PHE A 132 16.80 -9.10 0.61
N ASP A 133 17.83 -9.18 -0.22
CA ASP A 133 18.60 -8.02 -0.69
C ASP A 133 17.91 -7.27 -1.84
N ASP A 134 18.63 -6.33 -2.45
CA ASP A 134 18.15 -5.51 -3.57
C ASP A 134 17.98 -6.33 -4.85
N ALA A 135 18.76 -7.39 -5.02
CA ALA A 135 18.64 -8.33 -6.14
C ALA A 135 17.56 -9.42 -5.90
N GLY A 136 16.98 -9.49 -4.70
CA GLY A 136 15.99 -10.49 -4.30
C GLY A 136 16.58 -11.81 -3.83
N ALA A 137 17.90 -11.86 -3.58
CA ALA A 137 18.55 -13.02 -2.98
C ALA A 137 18.28 -13.07 -1.47
N VAL A 138 18.14 -14.27 -0.93
CA VAL A 138 17.91 -14.47 0.51
C VAL A 138 19.19 -14.20 1.28
N LEU A 139 19.18 -13.19 2.15
CA LEU A 139 20.29 -12.86 3.06
C LEU A 139 20.22 -13.65 4.37
N ALA A 140 19.02 -13.80 4.92
CA ALA A 140 18.81 -14.49 6.20
C ALA A 140 17.38 -15.02 6.33
N GLU A 141 17.23 -16.10 7.10
CA GLU A 141 15.94 -16.69 7.46
C GLU A 141 15.97 -17.13 8.93
N TRP A 142 14.92 -16.81 9.68
CA TRP A 142 14.80 -17.20 11.09
C TRP A 142 13.36 -17.19 11.57
N GLN A 143 13.17 -17.69 12.79
CA GLN A 143 11.89 -17.67 13.49
C GLN A 143 12.07 -17.09 14.88
N THR A 144 11.05 -16.39 15.37
CA THR A 144 11.03 -15.86 16.73
C THR A 144 9.65 -16.04 17.34
N PRO A 145 9.54 -16.68 18.52
CA PRO A 145 8.27 -16.73 19.24
C PRO A 145 7.76 -15.32 19.52
N ALA A 146 6.48 -15.07 19.27
CA ALA A 146 5.86 -13.83 19.66
C ALA A 146 5.78 -13.70 21.20
N PRO A 147 5.61 -12.49 21.76
CA PRO A 147 5.33 -12.33 23.17
C PRO A 147 4.13 -13.22 23.61
N PRO A 148 4.17 -13.85 24.79
CA PRO A 148 3.15 -14.82 25.21
C PRO A 148 1.75 -14.21 25.44
N LYS A 149 1.67 -12.88 25.55
CA LYS A 149 0.45 -12.09 25.67
C LYS A 149 0.47 -10.97 24.63
N ALA A 150 -0.60 -10.20 24.57
CA ALA A 150 -0.60 -8.94 23.83
C ALA A 150 0.60 -8.08 24.22
N GLY A 151 1.44 -7.74 23.24
CA GLY A 151 2.70 -7.05 23.45
C GLY A 151 3.42 -6.74 22.15
N GLY A 152 4.31 -5.75 22.20
CA GLY A 152 5.12 -5.32 21.06
C GLY A 152 6.20 -6.33 20.69
N PHE A 153 6.55 -6.34 19.41
CA PHE A 153 7.63 -7.13 18.83
C PHE A 153 8.44 -6.23 17.90
N ILE A 154 9.76 -6.24 18.03
CA ILE A 154 10.66 -5.31 17.36
C ILE A 154 11.71 -6.11 16.59
N ILE A 155 12.02 -5.65 15.37
CA ILE A 155 13.19 -6.10 14.60
C ILE A 155 13.95 -4.84 14.19
N ASP A 156 15.19 -4.73 14.63
CA ASP A 156 16.12 -3.68 14.23
C ASP A 156 17.07 -4.21 13.16
N SER A 157 17.19 -3.52 12.03
CA SER A 157 18.02 -3.99 10.92
C SER A 157 19.51 -4.11 11.29
N ARG A 158 19.99 -3.33 12.28
CA ARG A 158 21.38 -3.41 12.75
C ARG A 158 21.62 -4.67 13.56
N GLU A 159 20.65 -5.06 14.38
CA GLU A 159 20.71 -6.32 15.12
C GLU A 159 20.70 -7.50 14.16
N VAL A 160 19.90 -7.43 13.09
CA VAL A 160 19.90 -8.44 12.01
C VAL A 160 21.26 -8.49 11.30
N ARG A 161 21.86 -7.34 10.92
CA ARG A 161 23.21 -7.31 10.34
C ARG A 161 24.24 -7.97 11.25
N GLN A 162 24.21 -7.63 12.54
CA GLN A 162 25.14 -8.19 13.50
C GLN A 162 24.93 -9.70 13.70
N GLN A 163 23.68 -10.14 13.88
CA GLN A 163 23.32 -11.53 14.14
C GLN A 163 23.73 -12.46 12.99
N PHE A 164 23.55 -12.02 11.75
CA PHE A 164 23.83 -12.82 10.54
C PHE A 164 25.16 -12.45 9.87
N ASN A 165 25.96 -11.56 10.47
CA ASN A 165 27.24 -11.08 9.92
C ASN A 165 27.11 -10.54 8.48
N LEU A 166 26.13 -9.67 8.26
CA LEU A 166 25.81 -9.09 6.95
C LEU A 166 26.48 -7.73 6.75
N GLY A 167 26.87 -7.44 5.50
CA GLY A 167 27.22 -6.08 5.08
C GLY A 167 26.01 -5.15 5.03
N PRO A 168 26.20 -3.89 4.60
CA PRO A 168 25.09 -2.99 4.26
C PRO A 168 24.14 -3.64 3.25
N PHE A 169 22.85 -3.36 3.35
CA PHE A 169 21.85 -3.84 2.42
C PHE A 169 20.66 -2.87 2.28
N THR A 170 19.99 -2.93 1.13
CA THR A 170 18.67 -2.36 0.92
C THR A 170 17.81 -3.44 0.32
N GLY A 171 16.63 -3.69 0.87
CA GLY A 171 15.84 -4.84 0.47
C GLY A 171 14.50 -4.89 1.17
N GLN A 172 13.99 -6.10 1.35
CA GLN A 172 12.70 -6.30 2.02
C GLN A 172 12.69 -7.53 2.90
N LEU A 173 12.07 -7.37 4.07
CA LEU A 173 11.78 -8.45 5.01
C LEU A 173 10.37 -8.96 4.74
N PHE A 174 10.26 -10.25 4.40
CA PHE A 174 9.00 -10.99 4.49
C PHE A 174 8.79 -11.44 5.93
N ILE A 175 7.64 -11.09 6.51
CA ILE A 175 7.21 -11.53 7.84
C ILE A 175 5.93 -12.35 7.71
N HIS A 176 5.86 -13.49 8.41
CA HIS A 176 4.67 -14.33 8.49
C HIS A 176 4.40 -14.71 9.96
N ALA A 177 3.25 -14.31 10.49
CA ALA A 177 2.76 -14.74 11.79
C ALA A 177 2.02 -16.09 11.67
N VAL A 178 2.58 -17.14 12.26
CA VAL A 178 2.01 -18.49 12.25
C VAL A 178 1.36 -18.78 13.61
N GLY A 179 0.23 -19.49 13.63
CA GLY A 179 -0.49 -19.81 14.86
C GLY A 179 -1.44 -18.70 15.33
N VAL A 180 -1.82 -17.80 14.42
CA VAL A 180 -2.70 -16.65 14.70
C VAL A 180 -4.17 -17.04 14.85
N ALA A 181 -4.98 -16.13 15.39
CA ALA A 181 -6.43 -16.33 15.58
C ALA A 181 -7.21 -15.03 15.33
N GLY A 182 -8.45 -15.13 14.84
CA GLY A 182 -9.34 -13.98 14.62
C GLY A 182 -9.16 -13.33 13.25
N HIS A 183 -7.95 -12.90 12.89
CA HIS A 183 -7.67 -12.28 11.59
C HIS A 183 -6.21 -12.47 11.12
N ASP A 184 -5.96 -12.12 9.86
CA ASP A 184 -4.71 -12.33 9.12
C ASP A 184 -3.88 -11.05 8.93
N VAL A 185 -4.42 -9.88 9.25
CA VAL A 185 -3.67 -8.62 9.13
C VAL A 185 -2.41 -8.64 9.99
N VAL A 186 -1.24 -8.30 9.42
CA VAL A 186 0.01 -7.97 10.13
C VAL A 186 0.27 -6.47 10.00
N LYS A 187 0.06 -5.72 11.08
CA LYS A 187 0.31 -4.27 11.15
C LYS A 187 1.70 -3.98 11.67
N TYR A 188 2.40 -3.01 11.09
CA TYR A 188 3.69 -2.56 11.62
C TYR A 188 3.87 -1.05 11.47
N ALA A 189 4.66 -0.48 12.37
CA ALA A 189 5.35 0.78 12.17
C ALA A 189 6.79 0.48 11.73
N LEU A 190 7.34 1.36 10.89
CA LEU A 190 8.69 1.28 10.38
C LEU A 190 9.36 2.63 10.60
N ASP A 191 10.28 2.65 11.56
CA ASP A 191 11.18 3.78 11.77
C ASP A 191 12.32 3.68 10.77
N THR A 192 12.75 4.81 10.24
CA THR A 192 14.01 4.98 9.52
C THR A 192 14.76 6.09 10.21
N TYR A 193 15.97 5.81 10.67
CA TYR A 193 16.75 6.74 11.47
C TYR A 193 18.22 6.68 11.10
N SER A 194 18.92 7.80 11.31
CA SER A 194 20.36 7.86 11.12
C SER A 194 21.12 7.14 12.24
N THR A 195 22.17 6.41 11.88
CA THR A 195 23.00 5.62 12.80
C THR A 195 24.28 6.33 13.23
N ASP A 196 24.64 7.41 12.54
CA ASP A 196 25.85 8.21 12.71
C ASP A 196 25.63 9.50 13.53
N ASN A 197 24.57 9.54 14.35
CA ASN A 197 24.07 10.74 15.02
C ASN A 197 23.63 11.86 14.06
N GLY A 198 23.29 11.51 12.81
CA GLY A 198 22.60 12.41 11.88
C GLY A 198 21.23 12.88 12.39
N ALA A 199 20.59 13.73 11.59
CA ALA A 199 19.27 14.31 11.89
C ALA A 199 18.12 13.65 11.12
N SER A 200 18.37 12.56 10.40
CA SER A 200 17.36 11.91 9.57
C SER A 200 16.51 10.98 10.43
N LEU A 201 15.21 11.25 10.49
CA LEU A 201 14.23 10.43 11.19
C LEU A 201 12.88 10.48 10.48
N SER A 202 12.31 9.32 10.17
CA SER A 202 10.94 9.20 9.68
C SER A 202 10.29 7.95 10.26
N CYS A 203 8.97 7.98 10.41
CA CYS A 203 8.18 6.83 10.81
C CYS A 203 7.05 6.65 9.80
N THR A 204 6.90 5.43 9.30
CA THR A 204 5.79 5.03 8.44
C THR A 204 5.04 3.88 9.09
N HIS A 205 3.85 3.54 8.60
CA HIS A 205 3.15 2.35 9.04
C HIS A 205 2.51 1.64 7.86
N ASP A 206 2.19 0.37 8.01
CA ASP A 206 1.32 -0.33 7.08
C ASP A 206 0.57 -1.46 7.77
N ALA A 207 -0.52 -1.85 7.14
CA ALA A 207 -1.36 -2.97 7.50
C ALA A 207 -1.80 -3.78 6.27
N ASN A 208 -1.65 -3.21 5.06
CA ASN A 208 -2.12 -3.84 3.84
C ASN A 208 -1.04 -4.78 3.28
N ALA A 209 -1.36 -6.06 3.18
CA ALA A 209 -0.51 -7.06 2.54
C ALA A 209 -0.92 -7.36 1.09
N TRP A 210 -1.90 -6.62 0.55
CA TRP A 210 -2.52 -6.94 -0.73
C TRP A 210 -2.01 -6.03 -1.86
N PRO A 211 -1.54 -6.62 -2.97
CA PRO A 211 -1.11 -5.83 -4.12
C PRO A 211 -2.23 -5.04 -4.82
N SER A 212 -1.89 -3.86 -5.31
CA SER A 212 -2.80 -2.98 -6.05
C SER A 212 -2.36 -2.74 -7.50
N GLU A 213 -3.34 -2.44 -8.36
CA GLU A 213 -3.11 -2.01 -9.74
C GLU A 213 -2.41 -0.65 -9.82
N ARG A 214 -2.82 0.29 -8.95
CA ARG A 214 -2.31 1.66 -8.91
C ARG A 214 -2.04 2.13 -7.48
N PHE A 215 -1.10 3.06 -7.37
CA PHE A 215 -0.77 3.77 -6.15
C PHE A 215 -0.63 5.27 -6.41
N ALA A 216 -0.99 6.09 -5.41
CA ALA A 216 -1.04 7.54 -5.50
C ALA A 216 -0.34 8.22 -4.30
N GLY A 217 -0.03 9.51 -4.44
CA GLY A 217 0.61 10.31 -3.39
C GLY A 217 2.13 10.32 -3.44
N LEU A 218 2.74 10.01 -4.61
CA LEU A 218 4.17 10.26 -4.82
C LEU A 218 4.36 11.76 -5.12
N PRO A 219 5.08 12.53 -4.29
CA PRO A 219 5.32 13.94 -4.58
C PRO A 219 6.34 14.11 -5.71
N ALA A 220 6.09 15.08 -6.61
CA ALA A 220 7.15 15.58 -7.46
C ALA A 220 8.23 16.31 -6.62
N PRO A 221 9.51 16.25 -7.00
CA PRO A 221 10.59 16.89 -6.24
C PRO A 221 10.47 18.42 -6.24
N ARG A 222 10.83 19.07 -5.12
CA ARG A 222 11.28 20.48 -5.14
C ARG A 222 12.66 20.61 -5.77
N ASP A 223 13.09 21.82 -6.09
CA ASP A 223 14.40 22.07 -6.74
C ASP A 223 15.61 21.55 -5.95
N ASN A 224 15.49 21.46 -4.64
CA ASN A 224 16.52 20.97 -3.73
C ASN A 224 16.21 19.58 -3.14
N GLU A 225 15.30 18.83 -3.77
CA GLU A 225 14.91 17.48 -3.36
C GLU A 225 15.26 16.46 -4.44
N THR A 226 15.80 15.33 -4.02
CA THR A 226 15.81 14.10 -4.82
C THR A 226 14.70 13.19 -4.29
N VAL A 227 13.82 12.72 -5.16
CA VAL A 227 12.75 11.76 -4.81
C VAL A 227 13.02 10.45 -5.53
N VAL A 228 13.22 9.39 -4.75
CA VAL A 228 13.41 8.01 -5.23
C VAL A 228 12.20 7.18 -4.78
N LEU A 229 11.54 6.52 -5.72
CA LEU A 229 10.56 5.48 -5.43
C LEU A 229 11.29 4.14 -5.28
N TRP A 230 11.09 3.47 -4.15
CA TRP A 230 11.52 2.10 -3.89
C TRP A 230 10.45 1.11 -4.35
N VAL A 231 10.74 0.42 -5.44
CA VAL A 231 9.89 -0.63 -6.00
C VAL A 231 10.30 -1.97 -5.40
N GLN A 232 9.41 -2.56 -4.59
CA GLN A 232 9.64 -3.82 -3.88
C GLN A 232 8.79 -4.92 -4.52
N ASN A 233 9.39 -5.72 -5.42
CA ASN A 233 8.67 -6.82 -6.05
C ASN A 233 8.19 -7.78 -4.95
N SER A 234 6.89 -7.96 -4.82
CA SER A 234 6.31 -8.75 -3.72
C SER A 234 6.06 -10.21 -4.12
N HIS A 235 6.57 -10.64 -5.28
CA HIS A 235 6.29 -11.96 -5.86
C HIS A 235 7.55 -12.76 -6.16
N ALA A 236 7.36 -14.08 -6.26
CA ALA A 236 8.37 -15.06 -6.64
C ALA A 236 8.66 -15.11 -8.16
N VAL A 237 8.20 -14.11 -8.91
CA VAL A 237 8.38 -13.99 -10.37
C VAL A 237 8.89 -12.59 -10.69
N SER A 238 9.72 -12.47 -11.73
CA SER A 238 10.21 -11.17 -12.19
C SER A 238 9.06 -10.31 -12.69
N ILE A 239 9.12 -9.01 -12.42
CA ILE A 239 8.29 -8.00 -13.07
C ILE A 239 8.92 -7.71 -14.43
N PRO A 240 8.21 -7.96 -15.55
CA PRO A 240 8.75 -7.68 -16.88
C PRO A 240 9.05 -6.19 -17.08
N ALA A 241 10.06 -5.88 -17.89
CA ALA A 241 10.32 -4.52 -18.33
C ALA A 241 9.06 -3.90 -18.98
N GLY A 242 8.74 -2.67 -18.60
CA GLY A 242 7.56 -1.94 -19.10
C GLY A 242 6.22 -2.39 -18.52
N ALA A 243 6.18 -3.39 -17.62
CA ALA A 243 4.95 -3.81 -16.95
C ALA A 243 4.44 -2.78 -15.93
N MET A 244 5.31 -1.90 -15.45
CA MET A 244 4.95 -0.78 -14.58
C MET A 244 5.24 0.55 -15.24
N ALA A 245 4.56 1.60 -14.78
CA ALA A 245 4.76 2.95 -15.30
C ALA A 245 4.49 4.01 -14.23
N LEU A 246 5.15 5.15 -14.35
CA LEU A 246 4.82 6.35 -13.59
C LEU A 246 3.99 7.30 -14.47
N ASP A 247 3.08 8.05 -13.86
CA ASP A 247 2.29 9.04 -14.58
C ASP A 247 2.14 10.30 -13.72
N ARG A 248 2.05 11.47 -14.36
CA ARG A 248 1.57 12.65 -13.65
C ARG A 248 0.12 12.35 -13.27
N MET A 249 -0.23 12.51 -12.00
CA MET A 249 -1.58 12.25 -11.50
C MET A 249 -2.63 12.91 -12.41
N GLY A 250 -3.55 12.09 -12.94
CA GLY A 250 -4.65 12.53 -13.80
C GLY A 250 -4.30 12.86 -15.27
N ALA A 251 -3.03 12.78 -15.68
CA ALA A 251 -2.63 13.08 -17.06
C ALA A 251 -2.90 11.94 -18.06
N GLU A 252 -3.02 10.70 -17.55
CA GLU A 252 -3.24 9.48 -18.34
C GLU A 252 -2.21 9.31 -19.48
N THR A 253 -0.97 9.74 -19.25
CA THR A 253 0.15 9.65 -20.20
C THR A 253 1.35 8.97 -19.54
N PRO A 254 1.21 7.67 -19.19
CA PRO A 254 2.20 6.96 -18.38
C PRO A 254 3.53 6.77 -19.11
N VAL A 255 4.63 6.89 -18.36
CA VAL A 255 6.00 6.60 -18.79
C VAL A 255 6.44 5.27 -18.20
N ALA A 256 6.74 4.30 -19.06
CA ALA A 256 7.09 2.94 -18.66
C ALA A 256 8.41 2.87 -17.88
N ILE A 257 8.45 2.07 -16.81
CA ILE A 257 9.67 1.66 -16.13
C ILE A 257 10.24 0.47 -16.91
N ASP A 258 11.15 0.78 -17.84
CA ASP A 258 11.67 -0.18 -18.82
C ASP A 258 12.87 -1.00 -18.29
N VAL A 259 12.69 -1.62 -17.13
CA VAL A 259 13.67 -2.49 -16.49
C VAL A 259 12.95 -3.70 -15.92
N GLU A 260 13.50 -4.89 -16.16
CA GLU A 260 13.03 -6.10 -15.49
C GLU A 260 13.47 -6.09 -14.03
N ILE A 261 12.54 -6.36 -13.10
CA ILE A 261 12.83 -6.39 -11.66
C ILE A 261 12.70 -7.84 -11.18
N PRO A 262 13.79 -8.49 -10.73
CA PRO A 262 13.76 -9.89 -10.31
C PRO A 262 12.77 -10.19 -9.18
N ALA A 263 12.45 -11.47 -8.99
CA ALA A 263 11.64 -11.96 -7.88
C ALA A 263 12.17 -11.42 -6.53
N PHE A 264 11.29 -10.87 -5.70
CA PHE A 264 11.63 -10.29 -4.39
C PHE A 264 12.68 -9.16 -4.36
N ALA A 265 13.13 -8.67 -5.52
CA ALA A 265 14.09 -7.58 -5.62
C ALA A 265 13.51 -6.23 -5.15
N THR A 266 14.41 -5.34 -4.74
CA THR A 266 14.10 -3.96 -4.36
C THR A 266 14.88 -3.00 -5.26
N HIS A 267 14.17 -2.21 -6.05
CA HIS A 267 14.77 -1.37 -7.09
C HIS A 267 14.49 0.13 -6.84
N ALA A 268 15.52 0.96 -6.97
CA ALA A 268 15.42 2.41 -6.89
C ALA A 268 14.98 3.02 -8.23
N VAL A 269 13.90 3.81 -8.22
CA VAL A 269 13.41 4.57 -9.37
C VAL A 269 13.50 6.05 -9.05
N ASN A 270 14.49 6.76 -9.63
CA ASN A 270 14.62 8.20 -9.47
C ASN A 270 13.58 8.94 -10.32
N VAL A 271 12.65 9.63 -9.66
CA VAL A 271 11.52 10.34 -10.28
C VAL A 271 11.98 11.37 -11.32
N ALA A 272 13.09 12.06 -11.08
CA ALA A 272 13.59 13.10 -11.98
C ALA A 272 14.04 12.54 -13.35
N THR A 273 14.32 11.25 -13.44
CA THR A 273 14.67 10.57 -14.71
C THR A 273 13.45 10.49 -15.65
N PHE A 274 12.26 10.33 -15.08
CA PHE A 274 11.01 10.18 -15.82
C PHE A 274 10.33 11.53 -16.07
N PHE A 275 10.45 12.45 -15.11
CA PHE A 275 9.80 13.76 -15.17
C PHE A 275 10.77 14.89 -14.77
N PRO A 276 11.75 15.23 -15.62
CA PRO A 276 12.81 16.19 -15.26
C PRO A 276 12.29 17.62 -15.02
N SER A 277 11.18 17.99 -15.66
CA SER A 277 10.56 19.31 -15.54
C SER A 277 9.40 19.35 -14.55
N LEU A 278 8.99 18.22 -13.99
CA LEU A 278 7.86 18.15 -13.07
C LEU A 278 8.33 18.55 -11.67
N LYS A 279 7.61 19.46 -11.03
CA LYS A 279 7.99 20.05 -9.75
C LYS A 279 6.83 19.98 -8.77
N TRP A 280 7.17 19.91 -7.48
CA TRP A 280 6.22 20.17 -6.40
C TRP A 280 5.44 21.49 -6.69
N PRO A 281 4.10 21.54 -6.50
CA PRO A 281 3.23 20.57 -5.83
C PRO A 281 2.50 19.61 -6.79
N ALA A 282 3.09 19.25 -7.92
CA ALA A 282 2.55 18.17 -8.74
C ALA A 282 2.62 16.82 -8.01
N GLN A 283 1.68 15.94 -8.35
CA GLN A 283 1.59 14.57 -7.82
C GLN A 283 1.84 13.56 -8.93
N ILE A 284 2.37 12.40 -8.56
CA ILE A 284 2.68 11.29 -9.45
C ILE A 284 1.92 10.06 -8.93
N GLU A 285 1.42 9.27 -9.87
CA GLU A 285 0.84 7.95 -9.61
C GLU A 285 1.74 6.86 -10.19
N LEU A 286 1.71 5.68 -9.56
CA LEU A 286 2.39 4.48 -10.02
C LEU A 286 1.34 3.48 -10.50
N ARG A 287 1.49 3.01 -11.74
CA ARG A 287 0.77 1.86 -12.30
C ARG A 287 1.61 0.63 -12.06
N ALA A 288 1.22 -0.18 -11.07
CA ALA A 288 2.01 -1.27 -10.53
C ALA A 288 1.55 -2.67 -10.99
N GLY A 289 0.38 -2.81 -11.63
CA GLY A 289 -0.07 -4.09 -12.18
C GLY A 289 -0.22 -5.22 -11.15
N ARG A 290 -0.45 -4.89 -9.87
CA ARG A 290 -0.46 -5.82 -8.72
C ARG A 290 0.88 -6.51 -8.44
N HIS A 291 1.99 -5.94 -8.88
CA HIS A 291 3.32 -6.49 -8.57
C HIS A 291 3.83 -6.14 -7.17
N LEU A 292 3.25 -5.12 -6.53
CA LEU A 292 3.75 -4.52 -5.28
C LEU A 292 2.66 -4.49 -4.22
N VAL A 293 3.02 -4.76 -2.96
CA VAL A 293 2.14 -4.60 -1.79
C VAL A 293 2.09 -3.15 -1.31
N ARG A 294 3.25 -2.57 -0.96
CA ARG A 294 3.36 -1.16 -0.55
C ARG A 294 4.73 -0.58 -0.88
N PRO A 295 4.85 0.10 -2.03
CA PRO A 295 6.07 0.82 -2.35
C PRO A 295 6.24 2.05 -1.45
N ARG A 296 7.50 2.40 -1.23
CA ARG A 296 7.92 3.56 -0.44
C ARG A 296 8.66 4.54 -1.30
N TYR A 297 8.74 5.78 -0.88
CA TYR A 297 9.61 6.76 -1.50
C TYR A 297 10.49 7.40 -0.45
N GLU A 298 11.70 7.74 -0.90
CA GLU A 298 12.75 8.36 -0.13
C GLU A 298 13.00 9.74 -0.71
N VAL A 299 13.00 10.76 0.16
CA VAL A 299 13.33 12.13 -0.21
C VAL A 299 14.60 12.55 0.49
N THR A 300 15.61 12.92 -0.29
CA THR A 300 16.85 13.51 0.21
C THR A 300 16.84 15.02 -0.05
N SER A 301 17.11 15.81 0.98
CA SER A 301 17.21 17.26 0.91
C SER A 301 18.16 17.79 1.98
N GLN A 302 19.08 18.68 1.60
CA GLN A 302 20.02 19.32 2.54
C GLN A 302 20.78 18.32 3.44
N GLY A 303 21.19 17.16 2.89
CA GLY A 303 21.89 16.11 3.64
C GLY A 303 21.02 15.31 4.61
N ARG A 304 19.70 15.51 4.59
CA ARG A 304 18.74 14.70 5.36
C ARG A 304 17.90 13.84 4.45
N THR A 305 17.47 12.71 4.98
CA THR A 305 16.59 11.77 4.31
C THR A 305 15.33 11.57 5.14
N ARG A 306 14.20 11.44 4.44
CA ARG A 306 12.93 10.98 5.01
C ARG A 306 12.33 9.92 4.09
N ILE A 307 11.64 8.97 4.67
CA ILE A 307 10.92 7.93 3.94
C ILE A 307 9.44 8.02 4.28
N ALA A 308 8.61 7.88 3.25
CA ALA A 308 7.16 7.76 3.34
C ALA A 308 6.67 6.69 2.36
N HIS A 309 5.37 6.39 2.37
CA HIS A 309 4.77 5.43 1.43
C HIS A 309 3.72 6.10 0.56
N ILE A 310 3.54 5.55 -0.63
CA ILE A 310 2.39 5.89 -1.48
C ILE A 310 1.21 4.97 -1.15
N ASN A 311 0.00 5.44 -1.46
CA ASN A 311 -1.23 4.76 -1.05
C ASN A 311 -1.92 4.02 -2.19
N VAL A 312 -2.60 2.93 -1.85
CA VAL A 312 -3.41 2.16 -2.80
C VAL A 312 -4.49 3.06 -3.37
N GLU A 313 -4.42 3.27 -4.68
CA GLU A 313 -5.51 3.89 -5.40
C GLU A 313 -6.62 2.85 -5.62
N ARG A 314 -7.81 3.14 -5.11
CA ARG A 314 -8.94 2.22 -5.10
C ARG A 314 -9.66 2.22 -6.44
N ASN A 315 -9.75 1.04 -7.04
CA ASN A 315 -10.46 0.83 -8.31
C ASN A 315 -11.95 0.48 -8.13
N ASP A 316 -12.37 0.23 -6.90
CA ASP A 316 -13.74 -0.17 -6.55
C ASP A 316 -14.58 0.97 -5.98
N LEU A 317 -13.95 2.07 -5.57
CA LEU A 317 -14.66 3.28 -5.17
C LEU A 317 -15.27 3.97 -6.38
N GLN A 318 -16.49 4.45 -6.24
CA GLN A 318 -17.24 5.20 -7.26
C GLN A 318 -17.86 6.44 -6.63
N PRO A 319 -18.15 7.49 -7.43
CA PRO A 319 -18.96 8.61 -6.97
C PRO A 319 -20.27 8.15 -6.33
N ASP A 320 -20.54 8.67 -5.13
CA ASP A 320 -21.73 8.37 -4.36
C ASP A 320 -22.57 9.65 -4.14
N PRO A 321 -23.67 9.83 -4.90
CA PRO A 321 -24.56 10.96 -4.74
C PRO A 321 -25.15 11.09 -3.33
N GLY A 322 -25.24 9.98 -2.57
CA GLY A 322 -25.79 9.98 -1.21
C GLY A 322 -24.95 10.79 -0.21
N ILE A 323 -23.65 10.97 -0.47
CA ILE A 323 -22.75 11.74 0.40
C ILE A 323 -23.17 13.22 0.46
N LYS A 324 -23.76 13.75 -0.61
CA LYS A 324 -24.19 15.16 -0.70
C LYS A 324 -25.42 15.46 0.17
N ILE A 325 -26.17 14.42 0.54
CA ILE A 325 -27.47 14.53 1.23
C ILE A 325 -27.47 13.77 2.56
N LEU A 326 -26.30 13.54 3.15
CA LEU A 326 -26.20 12.91 4.46
C LEU A 326 -26.98 13.74 5.50
N PRO A 327 -27.82 13.11 6.33
CA PRO A 327 -28.62 13.83 7.31
C PRO A 327 -27.71 14.42 8.39
N SER A 328 -28.06 15.59 8.91
CA SER A 328 -27.30 16.23 9.99
C SER A 328 -27.18 15.37 11.26
N THR A 329 -28.11 14.43 11.46
CA THR A 329 -28.08 13.45 12.55
C THR A 329 -26.91 12.46 12.46
N LEU A 330 -26.32 12.30 11.27
CA LEU A 330 -25.08 11.53 11.08
C LEU A 330 -23.86 12.25 11.68
N GLY A 331 -23.98 13.53 12.02
CA GLY A 331 -22.88 14.37 12.45
C GLY A 331 -22.12 14.96 11.26
N ARG A 332 -20.79 14.98 11.34
CA ARG A 332 -19.93 15.63 10.34
C ARG A 332 -19.58 14.75 9.14
N GLY A 333 -20.01 13.49 9.14
CA GLY A 333 -19.86 12.57 8.00
C GLY A 333 -18.39 12.24 7.72
N PHE A 334 -17.98 12.41 6.46
CA PHE A 334 -16.62 12.14 6.00
C PHE A 334 -15.71 13.34 6.25
N LEU A 335 -14.62 13.11 6.99
CA LEU A 335 -13.60 14.11 7.28
C LEU A 335 -12.25 13.42 7.44
N LEU A 336 -11.18 14.07 7.00
CA LEU A 336 -9.80 13.64 7.22
C LEU A 336 -9.13 14.58 8.23
N PRO A 337 -9.01 14.17 9.50
CA PRO A 337 -8.38 15.00 10.52
C PRO A 337 -6.86 14.87 10.47
N PHE A 338 -6.16 15.95 10.75
CA PHE A 338 -4.70 15.95 10.89
C PHE A 338 -4.24 16.95 11.94
N PRO A 339 -3.16 16.64 12.68
CA PRO A 339 -2.65 17.54 13.70
C PRO A 339 -2.03 18.79 13.05
N ILE A 340 -2.12 19.91 13.75
CA ILE A 340 -1.29 21.10 13.48
C ILE A 340 -0.29 21.17 14.62
N LEU A 341 0.99 20.95 14.31
CA LEU A 341 2.07 21.09 15.28
C LEU A 341 2.26 22.57 15.68
N PRO A 342 2.92 22.87 16.82
CA PRO A 342 3.20 24.23 17.25
C PRO A 342 3.80 25.08 16.11
N ARG A 343 3.03 26.07 15.62
CA ARG A 343 3.38 26.79 14.37
C ARG A 343 4.64 27.64 14.47
N GLN A 344 5.08 27.98 15.68
CA GLN A 344 6.36 28.68 15.90
C GLN A 344 7.57 27.80 15.58
N THR A 345 7.42 26.48 15.72
CA THR A 345 8.50 25.51 15.50
C THR A 345 8.33 24.79 14.17
N TYR A 346 7.09 24.52 13.77
CA TYR A 346 6.79 23.69 12.61
C TYR A 346 5.94 24.44 11.58
N LYS A 347 6.17 24.11 10.32
CA LYS A 347 5.28 24.40 9.19
C LYS A 347 4.44 23.15 8.91
N THR A 348 3.16 23.34 8.58
CA THR A 348 2.24 22.25 8.21
C THR A 348 1.70 22.53 6.82
N ILE A 349 1.94 21.60 5.90
CA ILE A 349 1.51 21.68 4.51
C ILE A 349 0.58 20.50 4.23
N VAL A 350 -0.55 20.77 3.59
CA VAL A 350 -1.52 19.75 3.17
C VAL A 350 -1.68 19.77 1.65
N GLN A 351 -1.54 18.60 1.03
CA GLN A 351 -1.79 18.39 -0.39
C GLN A 351 -2.87 17.31 -0.52
N PRO A 352 -4.12 17.68 -0.83
CA PRO A 352 -5.16 16.70 -1.14
C PRO A 352 -4.71 15.76 -2.27
N THR A 353 -5.02 14.48 -2.16
CA THR A 353 -4.56 13.47 -3.12
C THR A 353 -5.76 12.66 -3.59
N PRO A 354 -6.04 12.61 -4.92
CA PRO A 354 -7.05 11.71 -5.46
C PRO A 354 -6.65 10.26 -5.21
N MET A 355 -7.61 9.44 -4.81
CA MET A 355 -7.35 8.06 -4.36
C MET A 355 -8.24 7.01 -5.03
N ALA A 356 -9.03 7.40 -6.03
CA ALA A 356 -9.74 6.48 -6.90
C ALA A 356 -9.65 6.92 -8.35
N ILE A 357 -9.59 5.98 -9.30
CA ILE A 357 -9.46 6.31 -10.74
C ILE A 357 -10.68 7.10 -11.23
N SER A 358 -11.85 6.84 -10.64
CA SER A 358 -13.09 7.57 -10.93
C SER A 358 -13.17 8.97 -10.32
N GLU A 359 -12.22 9.33 -9.45
CA GLU A 359 -12.18 10.63 -8.77
C GLU A 359 -11.57 11.68 -9.70
N MET A 360 -12.42 12.22 -10.58
CA MET A 360 -12.04 13.24 -11.58
C MET A 360 -11.99 14.65 -11.01
N ASN A 361 -12.69 14.87 -9.89
CA ASN A 361 -12.72 16.13 -9.17
C ASN A 361 -12.88 15.89 -7.66
N MET A 362 -12.40 16.82 -6.84
CA MET A 362 -12.51 16.80 -5.39
C MET A 362 -13.06 18.15 -4.88
N PRO A 363 -14.33 18.24 -4.49
CA PRO A 363 -14.92 19.43 -3.89
C PRO A 363 -14.48 19.53 -2.44
N LEU A 364 -13.48 20.36 -2.12
CA LEU A 364 -12.79 20.30 -0.83
C LEU A 364 -12.70 21.64 -0.10
N ARG A 365 -12.57 21.53 1.22
CA ARG A 365 -12.33 22.64 2.14
C ARG A 365 -11.50 22.18 3.34
N LEU A 366 -10.76 23.11 3.91
CA LEU A 366 -10.09 22.96 5.20
C LEU A 366 -10.87 23.68 6.30
N ASP A 367 -11.19 22.96 7.37
CA ASP A 367 -11.68 23.52 8.62
C ASP A 367 -10.55 23.47 9.66
N ILE A 368 -10.23 24.61 10.30
CA ILE A 368 -9.08 24.75 11.21
C ILE A 368 -9.56 25.01 12.63
N PHE A 369 -8.98 24.31 13.61
CA PHE A 369 -9.38 24.31 15.01
C PHE A 369 -8.20 24.54 15.95
N ASP A 370 -8.47 25.20 17.08
CA ASP A 370 -7.53 25.27 18.19
C ASP A 370 -7.43 23.94 18.97
N ALA A 371 -6.52 23.88 19.95
CA ALA A 371 -6.33 22.70 20.79
C ALA A 371 -7.55 22.32 21.65
N ASN A 372 -8.51 23.22 21.84
CA ASN A 372 -9.76 22.98 22.57
C ASN A 372 -10.92 22.58 21.65
N GLY A 373 -10.70 22.52 20.33
CA GLY A 373 -11.73 22.23 19.34
C GLY A 373 -12.55 23.43 18.90
N GLY A 374 -12.14 24.66 19.24
CA GLY A 374 -12.76 25.88 18.73
C GLY A 374 -12.38 26.11 17.28
N LYS A 375 -13.37 26.22 16.37
CA LYS A 375 -13.12 26.53 14.95
C LYS A 375 -12.58 27.96 14.83
N LEU A 376 -11.39 28.11 14.25
CA LEU A 376 -10.72 29.38 14.04
C LEU A 376 -10.91 29.92 12.63
N ALA A 377 -10.85 29.04 11.63
CA ALA A 377 -10.88 29.43 10.24
C ALA A 377 -11.47 28.34 9.35
N GLU A 378 -11.87 28.76 8.15
CA GLU A 378 -12.35 27.91 7.07
C GLU A 378 -11.72 28.39 5.77
N HIS A 379 -11.18 27.48 4.97
CA HIS A 379 -10.57 27.80 3.69
C HIS A 379 -11.06 26.85 2.59
N TYR A 380 -11.86 27.39 1.67
CA TYR A 380 -12.39 26.65 0.53
C TYR A 380 -11.30 26.42 -0.52
N LEU A 381 -11.03 25.16 -0.84
CA LEU A 381 -9.99 24.78 -1.81
C LEU A 381 -10.51 24.81 -3.25
N GLY A 382 -11.82 24.71 -3.44
CA GLY A 382 -12.44 24.64 -4.76
C GLY A 382 -12.90 23.24 -5.12
N LEU A 383 -13.31 23.14 -6.39
CA LEU A 383 -13.51 21.88 -7.08
C LEU A 383 -12.18 21.49 -7.74
N LEU A 384 -11.33 20.79 -7.00
CA LEU A 384 -9.99 20.46 -7.48
C LEU A 384 -10.09 19.42 -8.58
N PRO A 385 -9.54 19.65 -9.80
CA PRO A 385 -9.43 18.57 -10.78
C PRO A 385 -8.44 17.53 -10.29
N ARG A 386 -8.54 16.29 -10.79
CA ARG A 386 -7.63 15.20 -10.43
C ARG A 386 -6.14 15.56 -10.58
N ASP A 387 -5.78 16.34 -11.60
CA ASP A 387 -4.40 16.74 -11.90
C ASP A 387 -3.97 18.08 -11.27
N HIS A 388 -4.66 18.54 -10.22
CA HIS A 388 -4.39 19.81 -9.56
C HIS A 388 -2.94 19.93 -9.04
N ASN A 389 -2.45 21.17 -8.98
CA ASN A 389 -1.15 21.54 -8.41
C ASN A 389 -1.33 22.40 -7.16
N ILE A 390 -2.05 21.89 -6.16
CA ILE A 390 -2.30 22.63 -4.92
C ILE A 390 -1.68 21.90 -3.75
N ALA A 391 -0.85 22.63 -3.01
CA ALA A 391 -0.47 22.31 -1.65
C ALA A 391 -0.65 23.57 -0.83
N VAL A 392 -1.34 23.46 0.30
CA VAL A 392 -1.68 24.59 1.16
C VAL A 392 -0.75 24.60 2.35
N ASP A 393 -0.02 25.70 2.52
CA ASP A 393 0.70 25.99 3.75
C ASP A 393 -0.24 26.72 4.71
N LEU A 394 -0.37 26.20 5.94
CA LEU A 394 -1.20 26.85 6.95
C LEU A 394 -0.67 28.22 7.37
N ASP A 395 0.60 28.54 7.08
CA ASP A 395 1.12 29.90 7.26
C ASP A 395 0.49 30.95 6.35
N ASP A 396 0.00 30.54 5.18
CA ASP A 396 -0.67 31.44 4.26
C ASP A 396 -2.13 31.71 4.69
N LEU A 397 -2.68 30.88 5.57
CA LEU A 397 -4.08 30.94 5.99
C LEU A 397 -4.31 31.60 7.36
N LEU A 398 -3.30 31.64 8.21
CA LEU A 398 -3.44 32.02 9.61
C LEU A 398 -2.42 33.08 10.02
N PRO A 399 -2.79 34.06 10.86
CA PRO A 399 -1.86 35.00 11.46
C PRO A 399 -0.67 34.31 12.13
N ALA A 400 0.50 34.95 12.13
CA ALA A 400 1.75 34.36 12.62
C ALA A 400 1.71 33.92 14.10
N ASP A 401 0.85 34.53 14.91
CA ASP A 401 0.67 34.23 16.33
C ASP A 401 -0.46 33.22 16.63
N ALA A 402 -1.20 32.77 15.62
CA ALA A 402 -2.24 31.76 15.78
C ALA A 402 -1.66 30.35 15.99
N LEU A 403 -2.34 29.54 16.82
CA LEU A 403 -1.99 28.13 17.11
C LEU A 403 -0.55 27.93 17.65
N ARG A 404 -0.10 28.80 18.58
CA ARG A 404 1.22 28.67 19.22
C ARG A 404 1.46 27.29 19.85
N GLY A 405 0.44 26.72 20.50
CA GLY A 405 0.48 25.39 21.10
C GLY A 405 0.09 24.25 20.16
N GLY A 406 -0.16 24.54 18.88
CA GLY A 406 -0.75 23.60 17.94
C GLY A 406 -2.29 23.57 18.00
N GLY A 407 -2.86 22.63 17.25
CA GLY A 407 -4.30 22.43 17.07
C GLY A 407 -4.56 21.26 16.14
N HIS A 408 -5.66 21.30 15.40
CA HIS A 408 -5.92 20.35 14.31
C HIS A 408 -6.65 21.02 13.17
N ALA A 409 -6.59 20.41 11.99
CA ALA A 409 -7.44 20.76 10.87
C ALA A 409 -8.06 19.51 10.29
N GLU A 410 -9.09 19.72 9.50
CA GLU A 410 -9.83 18.66 8.83
C GLU A 410 -10.02 19.03 7.36
N LEU A 411 -9.68 18.10 6.49
CA LEU A 411 -10.11 18.15 5.11
C LEU A 411 -11.52 17.56 5.04
N VAL A 412 -12.46 18.28 4.43
CA VAL A 412 -13.87 17.88 4.31
C VAL A 412 -14.38 18.12 2.89
N TYR A 413 -15.43 17.40 2.51
CA TYR A 413 -16.14 17.69 1.26
C TYR A 413 -16.93 19.00 1.37
N ASP A 414 -16.86 19.85 0.34
CA ASP A 414 -17.65 21.08 0.22
C ASP A 414 -18.26 21.23 -1.18
N PHE A 415 -19.52 20.85 -1.28
CA PHE A 415 -20.28 20.79 -2.53
C PHE A 415 -20.88 22.12 -2.99
N ARG A 416 -20.46 23.28 -2.43
CA ARG A 416 -21.07 24.58 -2.78
C ARG A 416 -21.04 24.91 -4.28
N ASN A 417 -20.06 24.36 -5.01
CA ASN A 417 -19.93 24.49 -6.47
C ASN A 417 -20.14 23.17 -7.22
N GLY A 418 -20.86 22.21 -6.61
CA GLY A 418 -21.04 20.86 -7.16
C GLY A 418 -19.82 19.97 -6.93
N GLY A 419 -19.54 19.07 -7.88
CA GLY A 419 -18.52 18.03 -7.75
C GLY A 419 -19.05 16.74 -7.15
N ASP A 420 -18.18 15.73 -7.08
CA ASP A 420 -18.50 14.38 -6.63
C ASP A 420 -17.66 13.97 -5.42
N ALA A 421 -18.09 12.92 -4.73
CA ALA A 421 -17.38 12.35 -3.59
C ALA A 421 -17.53 10.83 -3.61
N ASN A 422 -16.51 10.12 -3.17
CA ASN A 422 -16.47 8.66 -3.12
C ASN A 422 -16.40 8.12 -1.68
N GLY A 423 -16.34 8.99 -0.66
CA GLY A 423 -16.28 8.61 0.75
C GLY A 423 -14.88 8.28 1.25
N TRP A 424 -13.84 8.65 0.51
CA TRP A 424 -12.45 8.38 0.84
C TRP A 424 -11.60 9.62 0.63
N LEU A 425 -11.46 10.41 1.70
CA LEU A 425 -10.62 11.61 1.70
C LEU A 425 -9.18 11.21 1.98
N HIS A 426 -8.24 11.80 1.24
CA HIS A 426 -6.82 11.54 1.43
C HIS A 426 -6.00 12.79 1.15
N ALA A 427 -4.86 12.89 1.82
CA ALA A 427 -3.87 13.92 1.57
C ALA A 427 -2.47 13.45 1.96
N LEU A 428 -1.47 14.04 1.31
CA LEU A 428 -0.12 14.11 1.81
C LEU A 428 0.01 15.30 2.77
N PHE A 429 0.47 15.02 3.98
CA PHE A 429 0.80 16.02 5.00
C PHE A 429 2.32 16.10 5.14
N ARG A 430 2.86 17.32 5.14
CA ARG A 430 4.27 17.58 5.39
C ARG A 430 4.42 18.48 6.62
N PHE A 431 5.19 18.01 7.59
CA PHE A 431 5.55 18.73 8.78
C PHE A 431 7.03 19.08 8.70
N GLU A 432 7.36 20.36 8.63
CA GLU A 432 8.74 20.82 8.49
C GLU A 432 9.15 21.59 9.74
N ASP A 433 10.21 21.16 10.40
CA ASP A 433 10.84 21.90 11.49
C ASP A 433 11.56 23.14 10.91
N ARG A 434 11.22 24.33 11.42
CA ARG A 434 11.71 25.60 10.87
C ARG A 434 13.17 25.87 11.13
N VAL A 435 13.75 25.31 12.19
CA VAL A 435 15.13 25.58 12.61
C VAL A 435 16.09 24.63 11.91
N SER A 436 15.82 23.33 12.03
CA SER A 436 16.62 22.30 11.40
C SER A 436 16.35 22.25 9.90
N GLY A 437 15.11 22.41 9.46
CA GLY A 437 14.67 22.10 8.08
C GLY A 437 14.34 20.64 7.86
N HIS A 438 14.33 19.80 8.92
CA HIS A 438 13.91 18.41 8.81
C HIS A 438 12.41 18.31 8.51
N ALA A 439 12.03 17.39 7.64
CA ALA A 439 10.66 17.19 7.25
C ALA A 439 10.23 15.75 7.51
N ALA A 440 9.01 15.58 8.04
CA ALA A 440 8.31 14.32 8.10
C ALA A 440 7.08 14.39 7.20
N GLU A 441 6.79 13.29 6.52
CA GLU A 441 5.61 13.16 5.67
C GLU A 441 4.71 12.06 6.19
N SER A 442 3.42 12.36 6.23
CA SER A 442 2.37 11.41 6.56
C SER A 442 1.37 11.39 5.42
N SER A 443 0.84 10.22 5.11
CA SER A 443 -0.24 10.06 4.16
C SER A 443 -1.29 9.15 4.77
N PHE A 444 -2.52 9.65 4.86
CA PHE A 444 -3.59 8.94 5.55
C PHE A 444 -4.91 9.13 4.81
N GLY A 445 -5.66 8.04 4.70
CA GLY A 445 -7.00 8.02 4.13
C GLY A 445 -8.04 7.96 5.25
N ALA A 446 -9.11 8.70 5.10
CA ALA A 446 -10.17 8.81 6.09
C ALA A 446 -11.54 8.43 5.52
N HIS A 447 -12.32 7.78 6.38
CA HIS A 447 -13.75 7.51 6.18
C HIS A 447 -14.59 8.41 7.11
N MET A 448 -15.68 7.86 7.64
CA MET A 448 -16.49 8.51 8.66
C MET A 448 -15.84 8.38 10.04
N PHE A 449 -15.76 9.50 10.75
CA PHE A 449 -15.15 9.59 12.07
C PHE A 449 -16.21 9.84 13.15
N ASN A 450 -16.13 9.05 14.24
CA ASN A 450 -16.85 9.30 15.49
C ASN A 450 -18.38 9.51 15.34
N THR A 451 -19.03 8.74 14.46
CA THR A 451 -20.49 8.81 14.31
C THR A 451 -21.15 7.60 14.98
N ILE A 452 -22.33 7.81 15.59
CA ILE A 452 -23.12 6.72 16.22
C ILE A 452 -23.85 5.89 15.15
N MET A 453 -24.09 6.49 13.98
CA MET A 453 -24.81 5.89 12.86
C MET A 453 -23.84 5.40 11.79
N THR A 454 -24.19 4.32 11.08
CA THR A 454 -23.41 3.85 9.94
C THR A 454 -24.00 4.34 8.63
N TYR A 455 -23.15 4.53 7.63
CA TYR A 455 -23.55 4.75 6.24
C TYR A 455 -22.98 3.60 5.41
N LYS A 456 -23.84 2.82 4.73
CA LYS A 456 -23.45 1.68 3.86
C LYS A 456 -22.51 0.62 4.49
N GLY A 457 -22.42 0.57 5.82
CA GLY A 457 -21.51 -0.33 6.52
C GLY A 457 -20.04 0.15 6.53
N GLU A 458 -19.79 1.42 6.20
CA GLU A 458 -18.46 2.02 6.30
C GLU A 458 -17.88 1.87 7.72
N PRO A 459 -16.62 1.43 7.86
CA PRO A 459 -15.97 1.31 9.15
C PRO A 459 -15.82 2.69 9.78
N GLN A 460 -16.18 2.79 11.07
CA GLN A 460 -15.92 3.99 11.86
C GLN A 460 -14.44 4.00 12.23
N SER A 461 -13.75 5.10 11.88
CA SER A 461 -12.34 5.33 12.22
C SER A 461 -12.16 6.06 13.55
#